data_AF-A0A165N5Z6-F1
#
_entry.id   AF-A0A165N5Z6-F1
#
_cell.length_a   1.000
_cell.length_b   1.000
_cell.length_c   1.000
_cell.angle_alpha   90.00
_cell.angle_beta   90.00
_cell.angle_gamma   90.00
#
_symmetry.space_group_name_H-M   'P 1'
#
loop_
_entity.id
_entity.type
_entity.pdbx_description
1 polymer ?
#
loop_
_entity_poly.entity_id
_entity_poly.type
_entity_poly.pdbx_seq_one_letter_code
_entity_poly.pdbx_strand_id
1 'polypeptide(L)'
;MVFVLGGTGSLWLDGHIVDIGPGDCVGFPSGTGTAHCFINDSNADGGEGHQLCLFVLGERKRATDNLKVVYPINPEKEATFPRWWKDYPKRELGPHNGRPRVPRTD
;
A
#
# COMPACT_ATOMS: atom_id res chain seq x y z
N MET A 1 -1.61 -6.32 -8.68
CA MET A 1 -1.15 -5.30 -9.63
C MET A 1 -2.09 -4.10 -9.56
N VAL A 2 -1.57 -2.90 -9.74
CA VAL A 2 -2.36 -1.67 -9.77
C VAL A 2 -2.00 -0.88 -11.02
N PHE A 3 -3.01 -0.37 -11.72
CA PHE A 3 -2.86 0.56 -12.83
C PHE A 3 -3.54 1.88 -12.48
N VAL A 4 -2.85 3.01 -12.70
CA VAL A 4 -3.40 4.33 -12.38
C VAL A 4 -4.23 4.84 -13.55
N LEU A 5 -5.53 5.03 -13.31
CA LEU A 5 -6.49 5.50 -14.32
C LEU A 5 -6.52 7.03 -14.43
N GLY A 6 -6.34 7.73 -13.31
CA GLY A 6 -6.52 9.18 -13.25
C GLY A 6 -6.06 9.77 -11.92
N GLY A 7 -5.69 11.05 -11.96
CA GLY A 7 -5.08 11.76 -10.84
C GLY A 7 -3.63 11.33 -10.55
N THR A 8 -3.05 11.94 -9.52
CA THR A 8 -1.69 11.65 -9.05
C THR A 8 -1.69 11.39 -7.55
N GLY A 9 -0.67 10.66 -7.09
CA GLY A 9 -0.46 10.40 -5.66
C GLY A 9 0.90 9.79 -5.41
N SER A 10 1.08 9.23 -4.23
CA SER A 10 2.34 8.64 -3.80
C SER A 10 2.13 7.17 -3.44
N LEU A 11 2.94 6.31 -4.04
CA LEU A 11 3.09 4.92 -3.65
C LEU A 11 4.16 4.84 -2.56
N TRP A 12 3.77 4.37 -1.39
CA TRP A 12 4.68 4.01 -0.31
C TRP A 12 5.14 2.56 -0.50
N LEU A 13 6.45 2.32 -0.55
CA LEU A 13 7.10 1.01 -0.64
C LEU A 13 8.14 0.89 0.45
N ASP A 14 7.86 0.05 1.46
CA ASP A 14 8.77 -0.21 2.58
C ASP A 14 9.41 1.06 3.17
N GLY A 15 8.65 2.13 3.35
CA GLY A 15 9.17 3.38 3.95
C GLY A 15 9.66 4.42 2.94
N HIS A 16 9.68 4.13 1.64
CA HIS A 16 10.06 5.06 0.59
C HIS A 16 8.85 5.51 -0.24
N ILE A 17 8.91 6.73 -0.78
CA ILE A 17 7.85 7.29 -1.62
C ILE A 17 8.27 7.27 -3.08
N VAL A 18 7.34 6.83 -3.93
CA VAL A 18 7.42 6.91 -5.38
C VAL A 18 6.19 7.66 -5.87
N ASP A 19 6.37 8.71 -6.65
CA ASP A 19 5.26 9.42 -7.25
C ASP A 19 4.64 8.58 -8.37
N ILE A 20 3.31 8.60 -8.46
CA ILE A 20 2.54 7.84 -9.44
C ILE A 20 1.49 8.73 -10.12
N GLY A 21 1.23 8.45 -11.39
CA GLY A 21 0.27 9.17 -12.22
C GLY A 21 -0.33 8.27 -13.31
N PRO A 22 -1.25 8.82 -14.13
CA PRO A 22 -2.02 8.03 -15.10
C PRO A 22 -1.10 7.32 -16.10
N GLY A 23 -1.34 6.03 -16.31
CA GLY A 23 -0.50 5.18 -17.17
C GLY A 23 0.55 4.35 -16.41
N ASP A 24 0.84 4.68 -15.14
CA ASP A 24 1.75 3.88 -14.33
C ASP A 24 1.13 2.53 -13.95
N CYS A 25 1.98 1.50 -13.95
CA CYS A 25 1.62 0.13 -13.60
C CYS A 25 2.58 -0.42 -12.54
N VAL A 26 2.02 -0.96 -11.46
CA VAL A 26 2.78 -1.43 -10.30
C VAL A 26 2.43 -2.88 -9.98
N GLY A 27 3.46 -3.73 -9.95
CA GLY A 27 3.38 -5.14 -9.58
C GLY A 27 3.83 -5.38 -8.13
N PHE A 28 3.16 -6.31 -7.46
CA PHE A 28 3.54 -6.76 -6.11
C PHE A 28 3.74 -8.28 -6.13
N PRO A 29 4.95 -8.76 -6.45
CA PRO A 29 5.23 -10.19 -6.43
C PRO A 29 5.04 -10.76 -5.02
N SER A 30 4.29 -11.86 -4.93
CA SER A 30 4.08 -12.56 -3.66
C SER A 30 5.39 -13.14 -3.14
N GLY A 31 5.47 -13.43 -1.84
CA GLY A 31 6.67 -14.04 -1.27
C GLY A 31 7.82 -13.07 -0.97
N THR A 32 7.73 -11.79 -1.36
CA THR A 32 8.85 -10.84 -1.23
C THR A 32 8.94 -10.12 0.12
N GLY A 33 7.86 -10.14 0.92
CA GLY A 33 7.76 -9.35 2.15
C GLY A 33 7.53 -7.84 1.93
N THR A 34 7.40 -7.39 0.67
CA THR A 34 7.19 -5.98 0.31
C THR A 34 5.87 -5.47 0.87
N ALA A 35 5.93 -4.42 1.68
CA ALA A 35 4.76 -3.70 2.18
C ALA A 35 4.53 -2.44 1.35
N HIS A 36 3.26 -2.14 1.08
CA HIS A 36 2.89 -0.97 0.29
C HIS A 36 1.59 -0.33 0.78
N CYS A 37 1.44 0.96 0.50
CA CYS A 37 0.15 1.65 0.54
C CYS A 37 0.13 2.78 -0.50
N PHE A 38 -1.07 3.21 -0.88
CA PHE A 38 -1.27 4.35 -1.76
C PHE A 38 -1.74 5.54 -0.93
N ILE A 39 -1.11 6.68 -1.13
CA ILE A 39 -1.35 7.92 -0.38
C ILE A 39 -1.81 8.98 -1.38
N ASN A 40 -2.92 9.63 -1.07
CA ASN A 40 -3.41 10.79 -1.82
C ASN A 40 -3.38 12.00 -0.90
N ASP A 41 -2.37 12.84 -1.09
CA ASP A 41 -2.17 14.12 -0.39
C ASP A 41 -2.45 15.32 -1.29
N SER A 42 -3.29 15.16 -2.33
CA SER A 42 -3.58 16.24 -3.29
C SER A 42 -4.22 17.49 -2.68
N ASN A 43 -4.89 17.36 -1.54
CA ASN A 43 -5.48 18.47 -0.79
C ASN A 43 -4.58 18.98 0.35
N ALA A 44 -3.39 18.40 0.55
CA ALA A 44 -2.61 18.65 1.76
C ALA A 44 -2.11 20.10 1.88
N ASP A 45 -2.02 20.83 0.77
CA ASP A 45 -1.58 22.22 0.73
C ASP A 45 -2.78 23.20 0.70
N GLY A 46 -3.99 22.75 1.05
CA GLY A 46 -5.19 23.58 1.21
C GLY A 46 -5.97 23.89 -0.08
N GLY A 47 -5.59 23.29 -1.20
CA GLY A 47 -6.31 23.41 -2.47
C GLY A 47 -7.50 22.45 -2.61
N GLU A 48 -8.27 22.61 -3.70
CA GLU A 48 -9.24 21.60 -4.13
C GLU A 48 -8.49 20.32 -4.50
N GLY A 49 -8.55 19.31 -3.64
CA GLY A 49 -7.91 18.02 -3.91
C GLY A 49 -8.50 17.31 -5.11
N HIS A 50 -7.75 16.37 -5.69
CA HIS A 50 -8.20 15.53 -6.79
C HIS A 50 -8.30 14.07 -6.38
N GLN A 51 -9.11 13.31 -7.13
CA GLN A 51 -9.23 11.88 -6.93
C GLN A 51 -8.03 11.15 -7.51
N LEU A 52 -7.51 10.17 -6.76
CA LEU A 52 -6.60 9.15 -7.28
C LEU A 52 -7.43 7.92 -7.64
N CYS A 53 -7.58 7.66 -8.94
CA CYS A 53 -8.37 6.55 -9.47
C CYS A 53 -7.46 5.38 -9.84
N LEU A 54 -7.62 4.27 -9.14
CA LEU A 54 -6.78 3.07 -9.29
C LEU A 54 -7.61 1.89 -9.79
N PHE A 55 -7.10 1.17 -10.79
CA PHE A 55 -7.60 -0.14 -11.16
C PHE A 55 -6.76 -1.23 -10.50
N VAL A 56 -7.35 -1.93 -9.53
CA VAL A 56 -6.65 -2.94 -8.73
C VAL A 56 -7.03 -4.34 -9.22
N LEU A 57 -6.02 -5.09 -9.67
CA LEU A 57 -6.16 -6.48 -10.06
C LEU A 57 -5.44 -7.36 -9.03
N GLY A 58 -6.19 -8.27 -8.40
CA GLY A 58 -5.69 -9.21 -7.42
C GLY A 58 -6.14 -10.63 -7.73
N GLU A 59 -5.30 -11.61 -7.38
CA GLU A 59 -5.69 -13.00 -7.46
C GLU A 59 -6.76 -13.32 -6.43
N ARG A 60 -7.82 -14.00 -6.86
CA ARG A 60 -8.84 -14.51 -5.94
C ARG A 60 -8.24 -15.60 -5.07
N LYS A 61 -8.38 -15.44 -3.75
CA LYS A 61 -8.05 -16.50 -2.78
C LYS A 61 -8.84 -17.78 -3.07
N ARG A 62 -8.15 -18.90 -3.27
CA ARG A 62 -8.70 -20.26 -3.25
C ARG A 62 -8.58 -20.86 -1.86
N ALA A 63 -9.38 -21.90 -1.59
CA ALA A 63 -9.37 -22.59 -0.29
C ALA A 63 -8.01 -23.24 0.02
N THR A 64 -7.29 -23.67 -1.00
CA THR A 64 -5.96 -24.29 -0.90
C THR A 64 -4.82 -23.29 -0.76
N ASP A 65 -5.07 -22.00 -0.98
CA ASP A 65 -3.99 -21.01 -1.01
C ASP A 65 -3.57 -20.63 0.41
N ASN A 66 -2.27 -20.79 0.70
CA ASN A 66 -1.65 -20.35 1.94
C ASN A 66 -1.28 -18.85 1.90
N LEU A 67 -2.25 -17.99 1.59
CA LEU A 67 -2.03 -16.54 1.51
C LEU A 67 -1.83 -15.98 2.91
N LYS A 68 -0.61 -15.54 3.23
CA LYS A 68 -0.27 -14.88 4.49
C LYS A 68 -0.04 -13.38 4.26
N VAL A 69 -0.20 -12.57 5.30
CA VAL A 69 0.02 -11.10 5.26
C VAL A 69 0.75 -10.65 6.52
N VAL A 70 1.55 -9.61 6.40
CA VAL A 70 2.19 -8.93 7.53
C VAL A 70 2.06 -7.42 7.36
N TYR A 71 1.95 -6.70 8.48
CA TYR A 71 1.98 -5.23 8.51
C TYR A 71 3.21 -4.78 9.32
N PRO A 72 4.34 -4.46 8.67
CA PRO A 72 5.59 -4.18 9.39
C PRO A 72 5.54 -2.90 10.25
N ILE A 73 4.69 -1.93 9.88
CA ILE A 73 4.46 -0.70 10.65
C ILE A 73 3.44 -0.89 11.78
N ASN A 74 2.56 -1.90 11.68
CA ASN A 74 1.47 -2.15 12.62
C ASN A 74 1.51 -3.59 13.14
N PRO A 75 2.59 -3.99 13.85
CA PRO A 75 2.76 -5.35 14.35
C PRO A 75 1.68 -5.79 15.34
N GLU A 76 1.03 -4.84 16.03
CA GLU A 76 -0.07 -5.10 16.95
C GLU A 76 -1.26 -5.83 16.30
N LYS A 77 -1.41 -5.73 14.97
CA LYS A 77 -2.44 -6.45 14.21
C LYS A 77 -2.26 -7.96 14.20
N GLU A 78 -1.09 -8.48 14.58
CA GLU A 78 -0.87 -9.93 14.70
C GLU A 78 -1.93 -10.60 15.58
N ALA A 79 -2.30 -9.94 16.68
CA ALA A 79 -3.25 -10.49 17.65
C ALA A 79 -4.65 -10.74 17.07
N THR A 80 -5.02 -10.04 16.01
CA THR A 80 -6.38 -10.07 15.44
C THR A 80 -6.42 -10.58 14.00
N PHE A 81 -5.27 -10.95 13.41
CA PHE A 81 -5.17 -11.33 12.01
C PHE A 81 -4.80 -12.81 11.83
N PRO A 82 -5.77 -13.70 11.52
CA PRO A 82 -5.54 -15.15 11.51
C PRO A 82 -4.50 -15.66 10.51
N ARG A 83 -4.15 -14.87 9.48
CA ARG A 83 -3.20 -15.24 8.42
C ARG A 83 -1.87 -14.49 8.54
N TRP A 84 -1.47 -14.19 9.77
CA TRP A 84 -0.23 -13.46 10.02
C TRP A 84 0.99 -14.22 9.48
N TRP A 85 1.82 -13.53 8.70
CA TRP A 85 3.03 -14.11 8.14
C TRP A 85 4.20 -13.95 9.11
N LYS A 86 4.51 -15.00 9.87
CA LYS A 86 5.57 -14.99 10.89
C LYS A 86 6.99 -15.04 10.31
N ASP A 87 7.14 -15.76 9.21
CA ASP A 87 8.40 -16.14 8.57
C ASP A 87 8.63 -15.42 7.23
N TYR A 88 8.16 -14.19 7.09
CA TYR A 88 8.34 -13.40 5.87
C TYR A 88 9.78 -12.89 5.69
N PRO A 89 10.25 -12.69 4.44
CA PRO A 89 11.51 -12.00 4.20
C PRO A 89 11.44 -10.57 4.75
N LYS A 90 12.25 -10.30 5.78
CA LYS A 90 12.31 -8.96 6.40
C LYS A 90 12.92 -7.97 5.41
N ARG A 91 12.39 -6.75 5.42
CA ARG A 91 12.85 -5.64 4.57
C ARG A 91 13.21 -4.46 5.46
N GLU A 92 14.24 -3.71 5.05
CA GLU A 92 14.59 -2.46 5.70
C GLU A 92 13.48 -1.43 5.42
N LEU A 93 13.07 -0.70 6.45
CA LEU A 93 12.06 0.33 6.33
C LEU A 93 12.75 1.69 6.17
N GLY A 94 12.39 2.40 5.11
CA GLY A 94 12.70 3.80 4.91
C GLY A 94 11.96 4.73 5.89
N PRO A 95 12.21 6.05 5.79
CA PRO A 95 11.83 7.02 6.81
C PRO A 95 10.34 7.37 6.84
N HIS A 96 9.57 7.07 5.79
CA HIS A 96 8.16 7.47 5.69
C HIS A 96 7.26 6.50 6.46
N ASN A 97 6.30 7.02 7.25
CA ASN A 97 5.44 6.22 8.13
C ASN A 97 4.19 5.63 7.48
N GLY A 98 3.98 5.88 6.18
CA GLY A 98 2.87 5.36 5.39
C GLY A 98 1.52 6.05 5.62
N ARG A 99 1.48 7.19 6.32
CA ARG A 99 0.26 7.98 6.55
C ARG A 99 0.17 9.19 5.61
N PRO A 100 -1.04 9.60 5.20
CA PRO A 100 -1.25 10.88 4.52
C PRO A 100 -0.91 12.05 5.44
N ARG A 101 -0.48 13.18 4.86
CA ARG A 101 -0.24 14.45 5.57
C ARG A 101 -1.54 15.01 6.15
N VAL A 102 -2.64 14.88 5.41
CA VAL A 102 -3.96 15.34 5.84
C VAL A 102 -4.94 14.17 5.78
N PRO A 103 -5.06 13.38 6.86
CA PRO A 103 -6.04 12.31 6.94
C PRO A 103 -7.45 12.86 6.75
N ARG A 104 -8.29 12.12 6.01
CA ARG A 104 -9.71 12.44 5.91
C ARG A 104 -10.33 12.37 7.31
N THR A 105 -11.05 13.42 7.71
CA THR A 105 -11.90 13.39 8.90
C THR A 105 -13.22 12.70 8.54
N ASP A 106 -13.61 11.75 9.38
CA ASP A 106 -14.85 10.99 9.26
C ASP A 106 -16.10 11.87 9.37
#